data_AF-A0A6C2UQI9-F1
#
_entry.id   AF-A0A6C2UQI9-F1
#
_cell.length_a   1.000
_cell.length_b   1.000
_cell.length_c   1.000
_cell.angle_alpha   90.00
_cell.angle_beta   90.00
_cell.angle_gamma   90.00
#
_symmetry.space_group_name_H-M   'P 1'
#
loop_
_entity.id
_entity.type
_entity.pdbx_description
1 polymer ?
#
loop_
_entity_poly.entity_id
_entity_poly.type
_entity_poly.pdbx_seq_one_letter_code
_entity_poly.pdbx_strand_id
1 'polypeptide(L)'
;MRCDITSVAVQSNRGYVAVQYGCNFLGRCHAHFPGNRKHDLEGWHEEYRSFYTEVCVMGKRLNTGYQLDVSNADDEKFLRRLLFNDNNGIAARGQSTLSHDNFGKYTKDEDFMKSLRLFVMEPSLESFKAFEQGWNKTAEKFGARKNRLLVNRVAAACTLEVSTTVDPAKFDQVFYWLSGQKIISLPPESEIPGWYAKNIFLMKTLKDVFGDELYAHKTDDFYLSQFVWMMYENVSNPFSLKKQIIKYGAPGTGNISASNLRHR
;
A
#
# COMPACT_ATOMS: atom_id res chain seq x y z
N MET A 1 -28.28 22.73 20.50
CA MET A 1 -27.26 22.34 21.50
C MET A 1 -25.92 22.32 20.78
N ARG A 2 -25.06 23.26 21.13
CA ARG A 2 -23.69 23.39 20.62
C ARG A 2 -22.80 22.42 21.43
N CYS A 3 -21.95 21.66 20.76
CA CYS A 3 -20.71 21.19 21.37
C CYS A 3 -19.61 22.12 20.87
N ASP A 4 -19.30 23.11 21.70
CA ASP A 4 -18.07 23.90 21.62
C ASP A 4 -16.90 23.01 22.04
N ILE A 5 -15.89 22.89 21.19
CA ILE A 5 -14.53 22.51 21.59
C ILE A 5 -13.63 23.68 21.19
N THR A 6 -13.41 24.58 22.14
CA THR A 6 -12.38 25.61 22.08
C THR A 6 -11.14 25.15 22.85
N SER A 7 -9.98 25.36 22.20
CA SER A 7 -8.60 25.21 22.69
C SER A 7 -8.10 23.76 22.83
N VAL A 8 -7.03 23.35 22.15
CA VAL A 8 -5.71 23.97 22.11
C VAL A 8 -5.25 24.23 20.67
N ALA A 9 -5.53 25.43 20.18
CA ALA A 9 -4.95 25.96 18.96
C ALA A 9 -3.67 26.73 19.29
N VAL A 10 -2.57 26.02 19.55
CA VAL A 10 -1.21 26.56 19.38
C VAL A 10 -0.33 25.46 18.78
N GLN A 11 -0.65 25.04 17.56
CA GLN A 11 0.35 24.48 16.65
C GLN A 11 0.32 25.29 15.37
N SER A 12 1.48 25.84 15.04
CA SER A 12 1.68 26.98 14.15
C SER A 12 0.83 26.97 12.87
N ASN A 13 0.44 28.17 12.42
CA ASN A 13 -0.14 28.45 11.10
C ASN A 13 0.62 27.79 9.92
N ARG A 14 1.85 27.30 10.11
CA ARG A 14 2.63 26.57 9.10
C ARG A 14 2.21 25.09 8.95
N GLY A 15 1.70 24.45 10.01
CA GLY A 15 1.25 23.05 9.99
C GLY A 15 -0.04 22.86 9.20
N TYR A 16 -1.05 23.69 9.46
CA TYR A 16 -2.32 23.68 8.74
C TYR A 16 -2.16 23.98 7.24
N VAL A 17 -1.28 24.94 6.91
CA VAL A 17 -0.98 25.29 5.53
C VAL A 17 -0.27 24.12 4.82
N ALA A 18 0.75 23.51 5.42
CA ALA A 18 1.45 22.36 4.81
C ALA A 18 0.52 21.16 4.54
N VAL A 19 -0.37 20.84 5.46
CA VAL A 19 -1.40 19.79 5.29
C VAL A 19 -2.32 20.13 4.12
N GLN A 20 -2.81 21.36 4.02
CA GLN A 20 -3.73 21.76 2.95
C GLN A 20 -3.06 21.81 1.55
N TYR A 21 -1.77 22.17 1.48
CA TYR A 21 -0.98 22.05 0.24
C TYR A 21 -0.70 20.59 -0.13
N GLY A 22 -0.47 19.73 0.87
CA GLY A 22 -0.32 18.28 0.70
C GLY A 22 -1.59 17.60 0.18
N CYS A 23 -2.75 17.90 0.76
CA CYS A 23 -4.05 17.40 0.28
C CYS A 23 -4.32 17.86 -1.16
N ASN A 24 -4.03 19.12 -1.51
CA ASN A 24 -4.16 19.61 -2.87
C ASN A 24 -3.16 18.98 -3.86
N PHE A 25 -1.98 18.55 -3.40
CA PHE A 25 -1.02 17.81 -4.22
C PHE A 25 -1.48 16.36 -4.44
N LEU A 26 -1.89 15.68 -3.37
CA LEU A 26 -2.39 14.30 -3.41
C LEU A 26 -3.69 14.21 -4.22
N GLY A 27 -4.62 15.16 -4.04
CA GLY A 27 -5.84 15.28 -4.83
C GLY A 27 -5.58 15.59 -6.32
N ARG A 28 -4.59 16.43 -6.64
CA ARG A 28 -4.17 16.66 -8.03
C ARG A 28 -3.50 15.45 -8.64
N CYS A 29 -2.67 14.73 -7.89
CA CYS A 29 -2.12 13.46 -8.34
C CYS A 29 -3.28 12.49 -8.61
N HIS A 30 -4.17 12.27 -7.63
CA HIS A 30 -5.34 11.40 -7.72
C HIS A 30 -6.21 11.73 -8.95
N ALA A 31 -6.55 13.00 -9.16
CA ALA A 31 -7.37 13.45 -10.28
C ALA A 31 -6.69 13.32 -11.65
N HIS A 32 -5.36 13.28 -11.73
CA HIS A 32 -4.62 13.16 -12.98
C HIS A 32 -4.41 11.69 -13.41
N PHE A 33 -4.56 10.71 -12.50
CA PHE A 33 -4.35 9.29 -12.82
C PHE A 33 -5.42 8.64 -13.73
N PRO A 34 -6.73 8.95 -13.62
CA PRO A 34 -7.76 8.38 -14.49
C PRO A 34 -7.71 8.89 -15.93
N GLY A 35 -6.94 9.94 -16.24
CA GLY A 35 -6.90 10.51 -17.59
C GLY A 35 -6.12 9.66 -18.59
N ASN A 36 -4.98 9.11 -18.19
CA ASN A 36 -4.00 8.49 -19.10
C ASN A 36 -3.67 7.01 -18.82
N ARG A 37 -4.11 6.42 -17.69
CA ARG A 37 -3.83 5.01 -17.32
C ARG A 37 -5.00 4.28 -16.68
N LYS A 38 -6.23 4.76 -16.86
CA LYS A 38 -7.42 4.23 -16.17
C LYS A 38 -7.62 2.74 -16.43
N HIS A 39 -7.50 2.32 -17.68
CA HIS A 39 -7.66 0.91 -18.06
C HIS A 39 -6.63 -0.02 -17.39
N ASP A 40 -5.37 0.44 -17.22
CA ASP A 40 -4.31 -0.33 -16.55
C ASP A 40 -4.52 -0.43 -15.04
N LEU A 41 -5.16 0.59 -14.44
CA LEU A 41 -5.46 0.63 -13.01
C LEU A 41 -6.77 -0.08 -12.68
N GLU A 42 -7.75 -0.03 -13.57
CA GLU A 42 -9.07 -0.66 -13.40
C GLU A 42 -8.94 -2.19 -13.38
N GLY A 43 -8.16 -2.78 -14.30
CA GLY A 43 -7.87 -4.22 -14.25
C GLY A 43 -7.14 -4.63 -12.96
N TRP A 44 -6.16 -3.83 -12.52
CA TRP A 44 -5.46 -4.08 -11.26
C TRP A 44 -6.42 -3.96 -10.06
N HIS A 45 -7.29 -2.95 -10.06
CA HIS A 45 -8.29 -2.71 -9.03
C HIS A 45 -9.26 -3.87 -8.91
N GLU A 46 -9.81 -4.33 -10.02
CA GLU A 46 -10.76 -5.45 -10.06
C GLU A 46 -10.11 -6.75 -9.58
N GLU A 47 -8.89 -7.06 -10.02
CA GLU A 47 -8.15 -8.23 -9.56
C GLU A 47 -7.85 -8.18 -8.05
N TYR A 48 -7.43 -7.01 -7.54
CA TYR A 48 -7.17 -6.82 -6.12
C TYR A 48 -8.46 -7.00 -5.33
N ARG A 49 -9.53 -6.30 -5.71
CA ARG A 49 -10.83 -6.36 -5.04
C ARG A 49 -11.39 -7.78 -5.02
N SER A 50 -11.32 -8.48 -6.15
CA SER A 50 -11.71 -9.88 -6.26
C SER A 50 -10.93 -10.74 -5.27
N PHE A 51 -9.60 -10.64 -5.26
CA PHE A 51 -8.80 -11.49 -4.41
C PHE A 51 -8.95 -11.16 -2.92
N TYR A 52 -8.99 -9.89 -2.56
CA TYR A 52 -9.25 -9.45 -1.19
C TYR A 52 -10.60 -9.98 -0.68
N THR A 53 -11.63 -9.97 -1.52
CA THR A 53 -12.94 -10.55 -1.17
C THR A 53 -12.83 -12.05 -0.87
N GLU A 54 -12.07 -12.80 -1.66
CA GLU A 54 -11.79 -14.22 -1.40
C GLU A 54 -11.06 -14.42 -0.08
N VAL A 55 -10.05 -13.59 0.23
CA VAL A 55 -9.33 -13.63 1.51
C VAL A 55 -10.26 -13.33 2.69
N CYS A 56 -11.16 -12.35 2.58
CA CYS A 56 -12.16 -12.07 3.62
C CYS A 56 -13.11 -13.25 3.83
N VAL A 57 -13.57 -13.90 2.76
CA VAL A 57 -14.42 -15.10 2.86
C VAL A 57 -13.65 -16.22 3.55
N MET A 58 -12.39 -16.44 3.18
CA MET A 58 -11.56 -17.45 3.84
C MET A 58 -11.32 -17.13 5.31
N GLY A 59 -11.03 -15.87 5.67
CA GLY A 59 -10.88 -15.43 7.06
C GLY A 59 -12.14 -15.69 7.89
N LYS A 60 -13.33 -15.43 7.34
CA LYS A 60 -14.61 -15.79 7.98
C LYS A 60 -14.76 -17.29 8.18
N ARG A 61 -14.40 -18.12 7.19
CA ARG A 61 -14.42 -19.59 7.32
C ARG A 61 -13.45 -20.07 8.40
N LEU A 62 -12.22 -19.57 8.42
CA LEU A 62 -11.23 -19.90 9.44
C LEU A 62 -11.72 -19.57 10.86
N ASN A 63 -12.44 -18.47 11.03
CA ASN A 63 -13.07 -18.09 12.30
C ASN A 63 -14.15 -19.07 12.80
N THR A 64 -14.69 -19.94 11.95
CA THR A 64 -15.61 -21.01 12.37
C THR A 64 -14.91 -22.32 12.75
N GLY A 65 -13.58 -22.31 12.85
CA GLY A 65 -12.77 -23.50 13.12
C GLY A 65 -12.35 -24.30 11.88
N TYR A 66 -12.69 -23.82 10.67
CA TYR A 66 -12.23 -24.42 9.42
C TYR A 66 -10.71 -24.48 9.38
N GLN A 67 -10.15 -25.59 8.88
CA GLN A 67 -8.72 -25.75 8.69
C GLN A 67 -8.41 -25.80 7.20
N LEU A 68 -7.50 -24.92 6.76
CA LEU A 68 -6.95 -24.97 5.41
C LEU A 68 -6.23 -26.30 5.18
N ASP A 69 -6.62 -27.02 4.15
CA ASP A 69 -6.01 -28.28 3.74
C ASP A 69 -5.58 -28.22 2.27
N VAL A 70 -4.28 -28.33 2.01
CA VAL A 70 -3.73 -28.32 0.64
C VAL A 70 -4.17 -29.53 -0.19
N SER A 71 -4.75 -30.57 0.42
CA SER A 71 -5.36 -31.70 -0.28
C SER A 71 -6.74 -31.35 -0.88
N ASN A 72 -7.39 -30.30 -0.35
CA ASN A 72 -8.62 -29.75 -0.90
C ASN A 72 -8.29 -28.80 -2.06
N ALA A 73 -8.91 -29.01 -3.23
CA ALA A 73 -8.60 -28.25 -4.44
C ALA A 73 -8.89 -26.74 -4.33
N ASP A 74 -9.94 -26.34 -3.60
CA ASP A 74 -10.29 -24.93 -3.43
C ASP A 74 -9.32 -24.23 -2.48
N ASP A 75 -8.91 -24.91 -1.41
CA ASP A 75 -7.91 -24.40 -0.47
C ASP A 75 -6.52 -24.34 -1.10
N GLU A 76 -6.13 -25.35 -1.89
CA GLU A 76 -4.89 -25.31 -2.66
C GLU A 76 -4.91 -24.14 -3.64
N LYS A 77 -6.01 -23.94 -4.37
CA LYS A 77 -6.15 -22.82 -5.31
C LYS A 77 -6.03 -21.47 -4.59
N PHE A 78 -6.68 -21.32 -3.45
CA PHE A 78 -6.57 -20.13 -2.60
C PHE A 78 -5.11 -19.89 -2.14
N LEU A 79 -4.47 -20.93 -1.59
CA LEU A 79 -3.08 -20.86 -1.11
C LEU A 79 -2.12 -20.54 -2.24
N ARG A 80 -2.31 -21.12 -3.43
CA ARG A 80 -1.52 -20.79 -4.62
C ARG A 80 -1.70 -19.32 -4.98
N ARG A 81 -2.92 -18.79 -5.00
CA ARG A 81 -3.13 -17.36 -5.30
C ARG A 81 -2.51 -16.43 -4.27
N LEU A 82 -2.49 -16.83 -2.99
CA LEU A 82 -1.89 -16.05 -1.90
C LEU A 82 -0.36 -16.09 -1.89
N LEU A 83 0.21 -17.29 -1.98
CA LEU A 83 1.63 -17.56 -1.72
C LEU A 83 2.48 -17.73 -2.99
N PHE A 84 1.87 -18.20 -4.07
CA PHE A 84 2.58 -18.63 -5.27
C PHE A 84 2.37 -17.67 -6.45
N ASN A 85 1.13 -17.46 -6.90
CA ASN A 85 0.83 -16.76 -8.15
C ASN A 85 1.44 -15.35 -8.18
N ASP A 86 1.97 -14.98 -9.33
CA ASP A 86 2.52 -13.66 -9.65
C ASP A 86 1.41 -12.64 -9.91
N ASN A 87 0.27 -13.07 -10.46
CA ASN A 87 -0.86 -12.19 -10.76
C ASN A 87 -2.05 -12.38 -9.80
N ASN A 88 -1.98 -11.79 -8.61
CA ASN A 88 -3.08 -11.79 -7.63
C ASN A 88 -3.65 -10.39 -7.36
N GLY A 89 -3.35 -9.40 -8.22
CA GLY A 89 -3.78 -8.02 -8.03
C GLY A 89 -3.15 -7.30 -6.82
N ILE A 90 -2.21 -7.90 -6.08
CA ILE A 90 -1.56 -7.23 -4.93
C ILE A 90 -0.19 -6.67 -5.31
N ALA A 91 0.53 -7.35 -6.18
CA ALA A 91 1.89 -6.97 -6.58
C ALA A 91 2.13 -7.27 -8.07
N ALA A 92 1.24 -6.74 -8.93
CA ALA A 92 1.12 -7.06 -10.37
C ALA A 92 2.34 -6.68 -11.25
N ARG A 93 3.50 -6.32 -10.68
CA ARG A 93 4.68 -5.84 -11.43
C ARG A 93 5.97 -6.55 -11.05
N GLY A 94 6.08 -7.81 -11.46
CA GLY A 94 7.35 -8.54 -11.54
C GLY A 94 8.01 -8.85 -10.19
N GLN A 95 7.20 -9.14 -9.16
CA GLN A 95 7.71 -9.48 -7.83
C GLN A 95 7.83 -11.00 -7.65
N SER A 96 8.93 -11.43 -7.02
CA SER A 96 9.32 -12.84 -6.85
C SER A 96 8.17 -13.69 -6.31
N THR A 97 7.92 -14.84 -6.94
CA THR A 97 6.99 -15.87 -6.46
C THR A 97 7.70 -16.86 -5.54
N LEU A 98 6.94 -17.59 -4.72
CA LEU A 98 7.46 -18.77 -4.04
C LEU A 98 7.68 -19.87 -5.08
N SER A 99 8.79 -20.61 -5.03
CA SER A 99 8.98 -21.74 -5.97
C SER A 99 7.96 -22.84 -5.69
N HIS A 100 7.67 -23.71 -6.67
CA HIS A 100 6.72 -24.81 -6.49
C HIS A 100 7.15 -25.76 -5.35
N ASP A 101 8.45 -26.05 -5.26
CA ASP A 101 9.04 -26.85 -4.20
C ASP A 101 8.87 -26.18 -2.82
N ASN A 102 9.16 -24.88 -2.72
CA ASN A 102 8.97 -24.15 -1.46
C ASN A 102 7.48 -24.02 -1.10
N PHE A 103 6.58 -23.89 -2.08
CA PHE A 103 5.14 -23.91 -1.83
C PHE A 103 4.73 -25.20 -1.14
N GLY A 104 5.09 -26.36 -1.71
CA GLY A 104 4.76 -27.66 -1.12
C GLY A 104 5.39 -27.88 0.27
N LYS A 105 6.59 -27.36 0.51
CA LYS A 105 7.24 -27.41 1.82
C LYS A 105 6.54 -26.54 2.85
N TYR A 106 6.18 -25.31 2.48
CA TYR A 106 5.53 -24.35 3.37
C TYR A 106 4.11 -24.80 3.75
N THR A 107 3.32 -25.26 2.78
CA THR A 107 1.94 -25.70 3.05
C THR A 107 1.84 -26.99 3.87
N LYS A 108 2.95 -27.74 4.00
CA LYS A 108 3.05 -28.93 4.87
C LYS A 108 3.62 -28.61 6.25
N ASP A 109 4.11 -27.39 6.48
CA ASP A 109 4.64 -26.98 7.77
C ASP A 109 3.51 -26.44 8.66
N GLU A 110 3.23 -27.16 9.76
CA GLU A 110 2.10 -26.85 10.65
C GLU A 110 2.24 -25.49 11.34
N ASP A 111 3.45 -25.12 11.75
CA ASP A 111 3.72 -23.84 12.41
C ASP A 111 3.54 -22.67 11.43
N PHE A 112 4.04 -22.83 10.20
CA PHE A 112 3.78 -21.89 9.12
C PHE A 112 2.29 -21.70 8.90
N MET A 113 1.56 -22.80 8.66
CA MET A 113 0.13 -22.75 8.37
C MET A 113 -0.69 -22.18 9.53
N LYS A 114 -0.31 -22.47 10.79
CA LYS A 114 -0.91 -21.86 11.97
C LYS A 114 -0.73 -20.34 11.98
N SER A 115 0.50 -19.86 11.76
CA SER A 115 0.79 -18.42 11.73
C SER A 115 0.08 -17.69 10.58
N LEU A 116 -0.01 -18.33 9.41
CA LEU A 116 -0.74 -17.81 8.25
C LEU A 116 -2.25 -17.70 8.55
N ARG A 117 -2.86 -18.75 9.13
CA ARG A 117 -4.28 -18.72 9.49
C ARG A 117 -4.60 -17.60 10.48
N LEU A 118 -3.80 -17.46 11.54
CA LEU A 118 -3.98 -16.39 12.52
C LEU A 118 -3.94 -15.02 11.87
N PHE A 119 -3.01 -14.80 10.94
CA PHE A 119 -2.90 -13.53 10.24
C PHE A 119 -4.05 -13.26 9.26
N VAL A 120 -4.54 -14.28 8.54
CA VAL A 120 -5.72 -14.15 7.66
C VAL A 120 -7.00 -13.89 8.45
N MET A 121 -7.13 -14.48 9.64
CA MET A 121 -8.30 -14.29 10.52
C MET A 121 -8.36 -12.90 11.13
N GLU A 122 -7.22 -12.40 11.61
CA GLU A 122 -7.12 -11.13 12.32
C GLU A 122 -5.82 -10.41 11.96
N PRO A 123 -5.80 -9.68 10.84
CA PRO A 123 -4.62 -8.93 10.42
C PRO A 123 -4.32 -7.78 11.39
N SER A 124 -3.21 -7.86 12.10
CA SER A 124 -2.74 -6.87 13.06
C SER A 124 -1.21 -6.81 13.05
N LEU A 125 -0.61 -5.83 13.73
CA LEU A 125 0.85 -5.78 13.85
C LEU A 125 1.40 -7.03 14.57
N GLU A 126 0.65 -7.56 15.53
CA GLU A 126 1.05 -8.74 16.31
C GLU A 126 0.97 -10.01 15.46
N SER A 127 -0.15 -10.25 14.78
CA SER A 127 -0.32 -11.43 13.92
C SER A 127 0.58 -11.35 12.68
N PHE A 128 0.86 -10.15 12.15
CA PHE A 128 1.86 -9.97 11.09
C PHE A 128 3.26 -10.37 11.55
N LYS A 129 3.70 -9.93 12.75
CA LYS A 129 5.01 -10.33 13.30
C LYS A 129 5.09 -11.84 13.52
N ALA A 130 4.02 -12.46 14.03
CA ALA A 130 3.96 -13.91 14.19
C ALA A 130 4.07 -14.64 12.85
N PHE A 131 3.37 -14.17 11.82
CA PHE A 131 3.45 -14.70 10.46
C PHE A 131 4.83 -14.50 9.83
N GLU A 132 5.43 -13.30 9.95
CA GLU A 132 6.79 -13.03 9.45
C GLU A 132 7.82 -13.95 10.12
N GLN A 133 7.70 -14.18 11.43
CA GLN A 133 8.55 -15.12 12.15
C GLN A 133 8.34 -16.56 11.66
N GLY A 134 7.09 -17.00 11.49
CA GLY A 134 6.76 -18.31 10.94
C GLY A 134 7.35 -18.51 9.54
N TRP A 135 7.19 -17.52 8.66
CA TRP A 135 7.79 -17.51 7.32
C TRP A 135 9.31 -17.65 7.38
N ASN A 136 9.97 -16.85 8.22
CA ASN A 136 11.44 -16.83 8.30
C ASN A 136 12.01 -18.13 8.89
N LYS A 137 11.35 -18.72 9.90
CA LYS A 137 11.73 -20.02 10.45
C LYS A 137 11.57 -21.13 9.43
N THR A 138 10.46 -21.12 8.67
CA THR A 138 10.20 -22.09 7.60
C THR A 138 11.21 -21.96 6.47
N ALA A 139 11.54 -20.72 6.08
CA ALA A 139 12.59 -20.44 5.09
C ALA A 139 13.92 -21.05 5.53
N GLU A 140 14.32 -20.81 6.77
CA GLU A 140 15.56 -21.31 7.34
C GLU A 140 15.60 -22.84 7.43
N LYS A 141 14.51 -23.46 7.90
CA LYS A 141 14.33 -24.92 7.97
C LYS A 141 14.55 -25.60 6.62
N PHE A 142 14.11 -24.97 5.53
CA PHE A 142 14.20 -25.54 4.18
C PHE A 142 15.32 -24.96 3.30
N GLY A 143 16.21 -24.13 3.86
CA GLY A 143 17.30 -23.50 3.11
C GLY A 143 16.83 -22.50 2.05
N ALA A 144 15.61 -21.96 2.18
CA ALA A 144 15.04 -20.97 1.28
C ALA A 144 15.44 -19.54 1.69
N ARG A 145 15.46 -18.63 0.71
CA ARG A 145 15.75 -17.21 0.96
C ARG A 145 14.61 -16.55 1.74
N LYS A 146 14.96 -15.80 2.79
CA LYS A 146 14.02 -14.89 3.48
C LYS A 146 13.54 -13.81 2.50
N ASN A 147 12.25 -13.86 2.14
CA ASN A 147 11.67 -13.02 1.09
C ASN A 147 10.60 -12.10 1.68
N ARG A 148 11.02 -10.89 2.08
CA ARG A 148 10.13 -9.86 2.66
C ARG A 148 9.04 -9.41 1.69
N LEU A 149 9.29 -9.44 0.38
CA LEU A 149 8.32 -9.04 -0.64
C LEU A 149 7.08 -9.95 -0.59
N LEU A 150 7.31 -11.27 -0.49
CA LEU A 150 6.22 -12.25 -0.39
C LEU A 150 5.44 -12.11 0.91
N VAL A 151 6.13 -11.91 2.03
CA VAL A 151 5.49 -11.66 3.34
C VAL A 151 4.59 -10.42 3.28
N ASN A 152 5.11 -9.32 2.75
CA ASN A 152 4.38 -8.07 2.59
C ASN A 152 3.21 -8.18 1.59
N ARG A 153 3.35 -9.01 0.55
CA ARG A 153 2.26 -9.30 -0.39
C ARG A 153 1.11 -10.05 0.28
N VAL A 154 1.41 -11.02 1.14
CA VAL A 154 0.38 -11.67 1.95
C VAL A 154 -0.31 -10.65 2.86
N ALA A 155 0.45 -9.72 3.46
CA ALA A 155 -0.13 -8.64 4.26
C ALA A 155 -1.10 -7.74 3.49
N ALA A 156 -0.71 -7.25 2.32
CA ALA A 156 -1.59 -6.42 1.48
C ALA A 156 -2.79 -7.20 0.91
N ALA A 157 -2.73 -8.52 0.84
CA ALA A 157 -3.88 -9.37 0.52
C ALA A 157 -4.87 -9.52 1.69
N CYS A 158 -4.36 -9.51 2.93
CA CYS A 158 -5.15 -9.77 4.14
C CYS A 158 -5.81 -8.50 4.70
N THR A 159 -5.28 -7.31 4.41
CA THR A 159 -5.82 -6.06 4.95
C THR A 159 -5.68 -4.88 3.97
N LEU A 160 -6.65 -3.96 4.04
CA LEU A 160 -6.63 -2.66 3.35
C LEU A 160 -5.95 -1.55 4.18
N GLU A 161 -5.41 -1.90 5.35
CA GLU A 161 -4.62 -0.99 6.18
C GLU A 161 -3.16 -0.88 5.72
N VAL A 162 -2.74 -1.65 4.72
CA VAL A 162 -1.42 -1.53 4.10
C VAL A 162 -1.56 -1.41 2.58
N SER A 163 -0.63 -0.70 1.96
CA SER A 163 -0.59 -0.53 0.51
C SER A 163 -0.06 -1.76 -0.24
N THR A 164 -0.42 -1.87 -1.52
CA THR A 164 0.14 -2.83 -2.49
C THR A 164 1.62 -2.57 -2.84
N THR A 165 2.25 -1.54 -2.26
CA THR A 165 3.69 -1.28 -2.40
C THR A 165 4.47 -2.19 -1.44
N VAL A 166 4.58 -3.47 -1.81
CA VAL A 166 5.13 -4.54 -0.97
C VAL A 166 6.66 -4.50 -0.85
N ASP A 167 7.34 -3.79 -1.74
CA ASP A 167 8.78 -3.58 -1.69
C ASP A 167 9.12 -2.54 -0.61
N PRO A 168 9.82 -2.92 0.48
CA PRO A 168 10.15 -2.00 1.56
C PRO A 168 10.93 -0.78 1.09
N ALA A 169 11.87 -0.95 0.16
CA ALA A 169 12.70 0.15 -0.30
C ALA A 169 11.89 1.14 -1.16
N LYS A 170 11.01 0.64 -2.02
CA LYS A 170 10.13 1.49 -2.84
C LYS A 170 9.09 2.21 -1.97
N PHE A 171 8.52 1.50 -1.00
CA PHE A 171 7.62 2.09 -0.02
C PHE A 171 8.31 3.18 0.80
N ASP A 172 9.51 2.90 1.33
CA ASP A 172 10.27 3.86 2.14
C ASP A 172 10.60 5.13 1.35
N GLN A 173 10.90 5.03 0.05
CA GLN A 173 11.09 6.21 -0.80
C GLN A 173 9.87 7.13 -0.81
N VAL A 174 8.66 6.58 -0.97
CA VAL A 174 7.42 7.37 -0.93
C VAL A 174 7.19 7.94 0.46
N PHE A 175 7.31 7.09 1.49
CA PHE A 175 7.08 7.46 2.88
C PHE A 175 7.96 8.63 3.32
N TYR A 176 9.27 8.53 3.08
CA TYR A 176 10.21 9.58 3.42
C TYR A 176 10.13 10.79 2.50
N TRP A 177 9.75 10.62 1.22
CA TRP A 177 9.49 11.75 0.34
C TRP A 177 8.31 12.58 0.84
N LEU A 178 7.17 11.95 1.17
CA LEU A 178 6.00 12.63 1.72
C LEU A 178 6.31 13.35 3.03
N SER A 179 7.09 12.72 3.90
CA SER A 179 7.56 13.32 5.14
C SER A 179 8.45 14.53 4.88
N GLY A 180 9.43 14.41 3.97
CA GLY A 180 10.33 15.51 3.61
C GLY A 180 9.61 16.69 2.97
N GLN A 181 8.53 16.43 2.22
CA GLN A 181 7.62 17.47 1.70
C GLN A 181 6.68 18.06 2.76
N LYS A 182 6.71 17.56 4.01
CA LYS A 182 5.81 17.93 5.10
C LYS A 182 4.33 17.70 4.76
N ILE A 183 4.07 16.73 3.89
CA ILE A 183 2.71 16.28 3.53
C ILE A 183 2.18 15.36 4.64
N ILE A 184 3.03 14.50 5.18
CA ILE A 184 2.75 13.71 6.37
C ILE A 184 3.67 14.15 7.50
N SER A 185 3.11 14.28 8.70
CA SER A 185 3.87 14.58 9.91
C SER A 185 4.35 13.28 10.53
N LEU A 186 5.65 12.99 10.46
CA LEU A 186 6.17 11.83 11.17
C LEU A 186 5.99 12.03 12.68
N PRO A 187 5.53 11.01 13.42
CA PRO A 187 5.77 10.97 14.85
C PRO A 187 7.30 10.92 15.09
N PRO A 188 7.76 11.26 16.31
CA PRO A 188 9.19 11.19 16.65
C PRO A 188 9.80 9.85 16.19
N GLU A 189 10.97 9.91 15.53
CA GLU A 189 11.60 8.85 14.71
C GLU A 189 11.77 7.46 15.38
N SER A 190 11.51 7.33 16.67
CA SER A 190 11.61 6.08 17.45
C SER A 190 10.36 5.18 17.46
N GLU A 191 9.21 5.61 16.91
CA GLU A 191 7.92 4.96 17.25
C GLU A 191 7.31 4.02 16.19
N ILE A 192 7.78 4.00 14.93
CA ILE A 192 7.17 3.17 13.88
C ILE A 192 8.18 2.18 13.25
N PRO A 193 8.33 0.98 13.82
CA PRO A 193 9.30 0.00 13.34
C PRO A 193 8.79 -0.77 12.12
N GLY A 194 9.60 -0.77 11.05
CA GLY A 194 9.44 -1.67 9.90
C GLY A 194 8.35 -1.29 8.90
N TRP A 195 8.27 -2.05 7.81
CA TRP A 195 7.37 -1.76 6.68
C TRP A 195 5.90 -1.75 7.11
N TYR A 196 5.42 -2.77 7.84
CA TYR A 196 4.01 -2.92 8.16
C TYR A 196 3.46 -1.75 8.99
N ALA A 197 4.18 -1.35 10.04
CA ALA A 197 3.75 -0.25 10.90
C ALA A 197 3.78 1.11 10.16
N LYS A 198 4.81 1.35 9.34
CA LYS A 198 4.88 2.55 8.50
C LYS A 198 3.76 2.59 7.47
N ASN A 199 3.40 1.43 6.91
CA ASN A 199 2.35 1.32 5.92
C ASN A 199 0.98 1.57 6.53
N ILE A 200 0.69 1.01 7.71
CA ILE A 200 -0.52 1.36 8.50
C ILE A 200 -0.59 2.87 8.74
N PHE A 201 0.50 3.47 9.21
CA PHE A 201 0.53 4.91 9.46
C PHE A 201 0.22 5.72 8.20
N LEU A 202 0.86 5.40 7.08
CA LEU A 202 0.65 6.10 5.82
C LEU A 202 -0.77 5.90 5.30
N MET A 203 -1.28 4.67 5.28
CA MET A 203 -2.62 4.36 4.79
C MET A 203 -3.69 5.05 5.62
N LYS A 204 -3.55 5.06 6.96
CA LYS A 204 -4.44 5.83 7.83
C LYS A 204 -4.42 7.32 7.48
N THR A 205 -3.23 7.89 7.30
CA THR A 205 -3.07 9.30 6.91
C THR A 205 -3.72 9.59 5.55
N LEU A 206 -3.58 8.69 4.57
CA LEU A 206 -4.21 8.84 3.27
C LEU A 206 -5.74 8.74 3.37
N LYS A 207 -6.28 7.80 4.14
CA LYS A 207 -7.74 7.68 4.37
C LYS A 207 -8.31 8.93 5.04
N ASP A 208 -7.59 9.52 5.99
CA ASP A 208 -7.98 10.78 6.62
C ASP A 208 -7.97 11.95 5.61
N VAL A 209 -6.93 12.02 4.76
CA VAL A 209 -6.79 13.06 3.73
C VAL A 209 -7.86 12.96 2.64
N PHE A 210 -8.20 11.74 2.22
CA PHE A 210 -9.19 11.45 1.17
C PHE A 210 -10.57 11.08 1.74
N GLY A 211 -10.85 11.44 2.99
CA GLY A 211 -12.08 11.05 3.69
C GLY A 211 -13.35 11.50 2.96
N ASP A 212 -13.36 12.71 2.40
CA ASP A 212 -14.49 13.25 1.64
C ASP A 212 -14.69 12.51 0.31
N GLU A 213 -13.60 12.17 -0.40
CA GLU A 213 -13.65 11.40 -1.65
C GLU A 213 -14.10 9.95 -1.41
N LEU A 214 -13.66 9.33 -0.31
CA LEU A 214 -14.11 8.01 0.12
C LEU A 214 -15.61 8.03 0.45
N TYR A 215 -16.05 9.02 1.24
CA TYR A 215 -17.46 9.19 1.60
C TYR A 215 -18.34 9.45 0.36
N ALA A 216 -17.85 10.24 -0.59
CA ALA A 216 -18.55 10.54 -1.83
C ALA A 216 -18.40 9.46 -2.93
N HIS A 217 -17.77 8.31 -2.62
CA HIS A 217 -17.50 7.22 -3.56
C HIS A 217 -16.75 7.64 -4.84
N LYS A 218 -15.90 8.67 -4.75
CA LYS A 218 -15.03 9.14 -5.84
C LYS A 218 -13.72 8.35 -5.90
N THR A 219 -13.38 7.65 -4.83
CA THR A 219 -12.27 6.71 -4.71
C THR A 219 -12.66 5.60 -3.72
N ASP A 220 -11.80 4.60 -3.57
CA ASP A 220 -11.95 3.55 -2.56
C ASP A 220 -10.59 3.10 -2.00
N ASP A 221 -10.63 2.26 -0.96
CA ASP A 221 -9.43 1.74 -0.30
C ASP A 221 -8.45 1.03 -1.26
N PHE A 222 -8.95 0.38 -2.31
CA PHE A 222 -8.12 -0.34 -3.27
C PHE A 222 -7.33 0.65 -4.13
N TYR A 223 -7.99 1.70 -4.63
CA TYR A 223 -7.31 2.78 -5.35
C TYR A 223 -6.32 3.53 -4.44
N LEU A 224 -6.65 3.79 -3.18
CA LEU A 224 -5.71 4.40 -2.23
C LEU A 224 -4.48 3.52 -1.98
N SER A 225 -4.68 2.20 -1.88
CA SER A 225 -3.59 1.23 -1.71
C SER A 225 -2.65 1.21 -2.93
N GLN A 226 -3.21 1.20 -4.15
CA GLN A 226 -2.46 1.30 -5.41
C GLN A 226 -1.79 2.66 -5.61
N PHE A 227 -2.40 3.73 -5.09
CA PHE A 227 -1.90 5.09 -5.24
C PHE A 227 -0.49 5.26 -4.65
N VAL A 228 -0.14 4.52 -3.59
CA VAL A 228 1.23 4.54 -3.03
C VAL A 228 2.27 4.07 -4.06
N TRP A 229 1.97 3.02 -4.83
CA TRP A 229 2.85 2.54 -5.89
C TRP A 229 2.97 3.59 -7.00
N MET A 230 1.86 4.22 -7.36
CA MET A 230 1.83 5.27 -8.37
C MET A 230 2.65 6.49 -7.94
N MET A 231 2.64 6.84 -6.65
CA MET A 231 3.53 7.87 -6.11
C MET A 231 4.99 7.47 -6.25
N TYR A 232 5.36 6.22 -5.94
CA TYR A 232 6.72 5.73 -6.15
C TYR A 232 7.18 5.92 -7.59
N GLU A 233 6.35 5.56 -8.59
CA GLU A 233 6.73 5.70 -10.00
C GLU A 233 7.03 7.14 -10.40
N ASN A 234 6.32 8.10 -9.79
CA ASN A 234 6.48 9.52 -10.08
C ASN A 234 7.60 10.19 -9.26
N VAL A 235 7.79 9.78 -8.01
CA VAL A 235 8.92 10.23 -7.17
C VAL A 235 10.24 9.75 -7.77
N SER A 236 10.28 8.49 -8.25
CA SER A 236 11.47 7.89 -8.85
C SER A 236 11.80 8.46 -10.23
N ASN A 237 10.81 9.02 -10.94
CA ASN A 237 10.97 9.62 -12.27
C ASN A 237 10.49 11.09 -12.28
N PRO A 238 11.22 12.02 -11.64
CA PRO A 238 10.77 13.40 -11.42
C PRO A 238 10.56 14.23 -12.70
N PHE A 239 10.99 13.73 -13.87
CA PHE A 239 10.73 14.35 -15.17
C PHE A 239 9.22 14.41 -15.53
N SER A 240 8.36 13.53 -14.99
CA SER A 240 6.91 13.56 -15.23
C SER A 240 6.21 14.67 -14.45
N LEU A 241 6.56 14.87 -13.18
CA LEU A 241 5.97 15.88 -12.30
C LEU A 241 6.36 17.32 -12.72
N LYS A 242 7.59 17.53 -13.19
CA LYS A 242 8.05 18.88 -13.63
C LYS A 242 7.33 19.40 -14.87
N LYS A 243 6.80 18.54 -15.76
CA LYS A 243 6.05 18.98 -16.95
C LYS A 243 4.60 19.36 -16.68
N GLN A 244 4.03 18.93 -15.55
CA GLN A 244 2.59 19.07 -15.28
C GLN A 244 2.24 20.18 -14.28
N ILE A 245 3.24 20.82 -13.67
CA ILE A 245 3.04 22.03 -12.85
C ILE A 245 3.17 23.25 -13.75
N ILE A 246 2.11 23.57 -14.51
CA ILE A 246 1.97 24.88 -15.15
C ILE A 246 1.70 25.89 -14.03
N LYS A 247 2.66 26.77 -13.76
CA LYS A 247 2.45 27.95 -12.91
C LYS A 247 1.56 28.93 -13.66
N TYR A 248 0.25 28.91 -13.40
CA TYR A 248 -0.61 30.02 -13.80
C TYR A 248 -0.33 31.21 -12.88
N GLY A 249 0.49 32.15 -13.36
CA GLY A 249 0.50 33.52 -12.87
C GLY A 249 -0.47 34.35 -13.68
N ALA A 250 -1.10 35.36 -13.05
CA ALA A 250 -1.94 36.32 -13.78
C ALA A 250 -1.13 36.97 -14.93
N PRO A 251 -1.78 37.28 -16.07
CA PRO A 251 -1.10 37.87 -17.22
C PRO A 251 -0.37 39.15 -16.79
N GLY A 252 0.95 39.22 -17.04
CA GLY A 252 1.78 40.38 -16.67
C GLY A 252 2.78 40.15 -15.53
N THR A 253 2.79 38.99 -14.87
CA THR A 253 3.78 38.67 -13.82
C THR A 253 4.96 37.84 -14.33
N GLY A 254 5.69 38.36 -15.33
CA GLY A 254 7.12 38.05 -15.59
C GLY A 254 7.62 36.60 -15.64
N ASN A 255 6.78 35.56 -15.75
CA ASN A 255 7.24 34.18 -15.89
C ASN A 255 7.54 33.89 -17.37
N ILE A 256 8.77 34.21 -17.76
CA ILE A 256 9.30 33.87 -19.08
C ILE A 256 9.60 32.37 -19.11
N SER A 257 8.97 31.66 -20.04
CA SER A 257 9.21 30.25 -20.35
C SER A 257 10.64 30.07 -20.86
N ALA A 258 11.56 29.64 -19.99
CA ALA A 258 12.86 29.17 -20.43
C ALA A 258 12.72 27.73 -20.97
N SER A 259 12.37 27.60 -22.25
CA SER A 259 12.57 26.36 -22.99
C SER A 259 12.84 26.65 -24.47
N ASN A 260 14.14 26.55 -24.83
CA ASN A 260 14.69 26.14 -26.13
C ASN A 260 14.58 27.17 -27.29
N LEU A 261 15.56 27.43 -28.16
CA LEU A 261 16.69 26.64 -28.69
C LEU A 261 17.73 27.59 -29.34
N ARG A 262 19.01 27.22 -29.26
CA ARG A 262 20.00 27.58 -30.27
C ARG A 262 19.62 26.91 -31.59
N HIS A 263 19.60 27.69 -32.69
CA HIS A 263 20.19 27.35 -33.99
C HIS A 263 19.93 28.49 -34.98
N ARG A 264 20.92 29.37 -35.14
CA ARG A 264 21.67 29.59 -36.39
C ARG A 264 23.01 30.19 -36.01
#